data_AF-A0A933QMV8-F1
#
_entry.id   AF-A0A933QMV8-F1
#
_cell.length_a   1.000
_cell.length_b   1.000
_cell.length_c   1.000
_cell.angle_alpha   90.00
_cell.angle_beta   90.00
_cell.angle_gamma   90.00
#
_symmetry.space_group_name_H-M   'P 1'
#
loop_
_entity.id
_entity.type
_entity.pdbx_description
1 polymer ?
#
loop_
_entity_poly.entity_id
_entity_poly.type
_entity_poly.pdbx_seq_one_letter_code
_entity_poly.pdbx_strand_id
1 'polypeptide(L)'
;MVACTLSAALVLTYRASGFDGAKELLRRCFDHTRIKNRLWYLPILLLMPVIFIVEFKWMKLTGAAFADLQIPVLLAPVLFIAYFISATAEEIGWSGYAIDPLQERWGALGASLIVGVVWAVWHMIPYLQAHNPAEWVVWQCAFTVANRVLIVWLYNNTGKSILAAILFHAMYDVCWSLYPNYGSNYDPAITFVLTATVALGVIFLWGPATLTRYRFSRMPGQ
;
A
#
# COMPACT_ATOMS: atom_id res chain seq x y z
N MET A 1 -12.68 -12.13 -1.27
CA MET A 1 -12.59 -10.96 -0.36
C MET A 1 -12.52 -9.66 -1.14
N VAL A 2 -11.57 -9.49 -2.05
CA VAL A 2 -11.35 -8.35 -2.96
C VAL A 2 -12.61 -7.63 -3.51
N ALA A 3 -13.70 -8.34 -3.83
CA ALA A 3 -14.91 -7.73 -4.38
C ALA A 3 -15.70 -6.85 -3.39
N CYS A 4 -15.58 -7.04 -2.07
CA CYS A 4 -16.49 -6.39 -1.13
C CYS A 4 -16.28 -4.87 -1.01
N THR A 5 -15.03 -4.40 -1.01
CA THR A 5 -14.68 -2.97 -0.94
C THR A 5 -15.10 -2.25 -2.22
N LEU A 6 -14.87 -2.87 -3.38
CA LEU A 6 -15.34 -2.41 -4.68
C LEU A 6 -16.86 -2.27 -4.70
N SER A 7 -17.58 -3.33 -4.36
CA SER A 7 -19.04 -3.34 -4.39
C SER A 7 -19.63 -2.32 -3.41
N ALA A 8 -19.11 -2.23 -2.19
CA ALA A 8 -19.58 -1.26 -1.20
C ALA A 8 -19.37 0.18 -1.70
N ALA A 9 -18.18 0.50 -2.21
CA ALA A 9 -17.87 1.83 -2.72
C ALA A 9 -18.73 2.21 -3.92
N LEU A 10 -18.92 1.30 -4.88
CA LEU A 10 -19.77 1.55 -6.04
C LEU A 10 -21.24 1.74 -5.65
N VAL A 11 -21.78 0.90 -4.77
CA VAL A 11 -23.17 1.02 -4.31
C VAL A 11 -23.38 2.33 -3.56
N LEU A 12 -22.49 2.68 -2.63
CA LEU A 12 -22.61 3.91 -1.84
C LEU A 12 -22.42 5.16 -2.70
N THR A 13 -21.47 5.14 -3.65
CA THR A 13 -21.26 6.25 -4.59
C THR A 13 -22.44 6.39 -5.54
N TYR A 14 -22.98 5.28 -6.04
CA TYR A 14 -24.18 5.28 -6.87
C TYR A 14 -25.39 5.86 -6.13
N ARG A 15 -25.57 5.49 -4.85
CA ARG A 15 -26.66 6.05 -4.03
C ARG A 15 -26.49 7.55 -3.75
N ALA A 16 -25.26 8.05 -3.67
CA ALA A 16 -24.98 9.45 -3.39
C ALA A 16 -25.00 10.36 -4.63
N SER A 17 -24.53 9.86 -5.78
CA SER A 17 -24.25 10.68 -6.97
C SER A 17 -24.64 10.01 -8.29
N GLY A 18 -25.43 8.94 -8.22
CA GLY A 18 -25.93 8.22 -9.39
C GLY A 18 -24.82 7.51 -10.18
N PHE A 19 -25.18 7.15 -11.42
CA PHE A 19 -24.30 6.40 -12.31
C PHE A 19 -23.03 7.19 -12.68
N ASP A 20 -23.14 8.51 -12.87
CA ASP A 20 -22.01 9.36 -13.22
C ASP A 20 -20.94 9.39 -12.11
N GLY A 21 -21.36 9.42 -10.84
CA GLY A 21 -20.44 9.32 -9.71
C GLY A 21 -19.69 7.99 -9.67
N ALA A 22 -20.40 6.87 -9.87
CA ALA A 22 -19.78 5.55 -9.92
C ALA A 22 -18.80 5.41 -11.10
N LYS A 23 -19.17 5.95 -12.27
CA LYS A 23 -18.31 5.97 -13.46
C LYS A 23 -17.06 6.82 -13.24
N GLU A 24 -17.18 7.98 -12.61
CA GLU A 24 -16.02 8.83 -12.30
C GLU A 24 -15.08 8.14 -11.30
N LEU A 25 -15.61 7.46 -10.28
CA LEU A 25 -14.80 6.69 -9.34
C LEU A 25 -13.95 5.63 -10.05
N LEU A 26 -14.55 4.88 -10.99
CA LEU A 26 -13.82 3.91 -11.81
C LEU A 26 -12.79 4.60 -12.72
N ARG A 27 -13.14 5.73 -13.34
CA ARG A 27 -12.23 6.48 -14.23
C ARG A 27 -10.98 6.96 -13.49
N ARG A 28 -11.12 7.39 -12.23
CA ARG A 28 -10.00 7.84 -11.39
C ARG A 28 -8.94 6.77 -11.14
N CYS A 29 -9.27 5.48 -11.30
CA CYS A 29 -8.32 4.37 -11.16
C CYS A 29 -7.25 4.36 -12.26
N PHE A 30 -7.52 4.99 -13.42
CA PHE A 30 -6.61 5.06 -14.56
C PHE A 30 -6.15 6.50 -14.85
N ASP A 31 -6.52 7.45 -13.99
CA ASP A 31 -6.20 8.86 -14.14
C ASP A 31 -4.75 9.17 -13.71
N HIS A 32 -3.83 8.98 -14.66
CA HIS A 32 -2.43 9.33 -14.49
C HIS A 32 -2.17 10.84 -14.50
N THR A 33 -3.14 11.67 -14.89
CA THR A 33 -2.95 13.13 -15.03
C THR A 33 -2.87 13.82 -13.66
N ARG A 34 -3.40 13.19 -12.61
CA ARG A 34 -3.28 13.63 -11.21
C ARG A 34 -1.83 13.62 -10.71
N ILE A 35 -1.00 12.70 -11.23
CA ILE A 35 0.42 12.59 -10.88
C ILE A 35 1.22 13.63 -11.67
N LYS A 36 1.10 14.91 -11.28
CA LYS A 36 1.72 16.04 -11.98
C LYS A 36 3.25 15.97 -11.97
N ASN A 37 3.85 15.69 -10.82
CA ASN A 37 5.29 15.52 -10.69
C ASN A 37 5.66 14.05 -10.90
N ARG A 38 6.30 13.74 -12.03
CA ARG A 38 6.68 12.37 -12.43
C ARG A 38 7.70 11.72 -11.51
N LEU A 39 8.42 12.49 -10.68
CA LEU A 39 9.34 11.93 -9.68
C LEU A 39 8.63 11.03 -8.66
N TRP A 40 7.31 11.21 -8.45
CA TRP A 40 6.54 10.34 -7.56
C TRP A 40 6.42 8.90 -8.04
N TYR A 41 6.63 8.62 -9.33
CA TYR A 41 6.71 7.23 -9.80
C TYR A 41 7.88 6.46 -9.18
N LEU A 42 8.95 7.15 -8.75
CA LEU A 42 10.10 6.51 -8.09
C LEU A 42 9.69 5.83 -6.78
N PRO A 43 9.16 6.52 -5.75
CA PRO A 43 8.72 5.85 -4.54
C PRO A 43 7.49 4.95 -4.77
N ILE A 44 6.62 5.24 -5.75
CA ILE A 44 5.49 4.36 -6.09
C ILE A 44 5.96 2.98 -6.56
N LEU A 45 7.00 2.92 -7.42
CA LEU A 45 7.42 1.68 -8.06
C LEU A 45 8.65 1.04 -7.41
N LEU A 46 9.51 1.80 -6.72
CA LEU A 46 10.80 1.31 -6.25
C LEU A 46 10.90 1.15 -4.74
N LEU A 47 10.03 1.80 -3.95
CA LEU A 47 10.14 1.75 -2.49
C LEU A 47 9.94 0.32 -1.95
N MET A 48 8.92 -0.39 -2.44
CA MET A 48 8.69 -1.79 -2.05
C MET A 48 9.82 -2.72 -2.52
N PRO A 49 10.25 -2.69 -3.79
CA PRO A 49 11.43 -3.46 -4.22
C PRO A 49 12.66 -3.19 -3.35
N VAL A 50 12.92 -1.94 -2.98
CA VAL A 50 14.05 -1.59 -2.11
C VAL A 50 13.89 -2.22 -0.72
N ILE A 51 12.71 -2.14 -0.10
CA ILE A 51 12.45 -2.75 1.22
C ILE A 51 12.71 -4.27 1.17
N PHE A 52 12.14 -4.97 0.19
CA PHE A 52 12.30 -6.42 0.06
C PHE A 52 13.74 -6.82 -0.29
N ILE A 53 14.46 -6.05 -1.11
CA ILE A 53 15.89 -6.30 -1.38
C ILE A 53 16.74 -6.12 -0.11
N VAL A 54 16.43 -5.11 0.71
CA VAL A 54 17.14 -4.88 1.98
C VAL A 54 16.88 -6.01 2.95
N GLU A 55 15.63 -6.46 3.10
CA GLU A 55 15.28 -7.64 3.89
C GLU A 55 16.04 -8.89 3.40
N PHE A 56 15.96 -9.19 2.11
CA PHE A 56 16.64 -10.35 1.52
C PHE A 56 18.14 -10.34 1.80
N LYS A 57 18.80 -9.19 1.63
CA LYS A 57 20.23 -9.03 1.92
C LYS A 57 20.51 -9.21 3.42
N TRP A 58 19.72 -8.60 4.28
CA TRP A 58 19.89 -8.69 5.73
C TRP A 58 19.78 -10.14 6.22
N MET A 59 18.75 -10.85 5.76
CA MET A 59 18.52 -12.25 6.09
C MET A 59 19.65 -13.15 5.56
N LYS A 60 20.15 -12.88 4.35
CA LYS A 60 21.30 -13.62 3.81
C LYS A 60 22.57 -13.38 4.62
N LEU A 61 22.80 -12.15 5.09
CA LEU A 61 23.96 -11.80 5.92
C LEU A 61 23.89 -12.40 7.33
N THR A 62 22.69 -12.59 7.87
CA THR A 62 22.46 -13.21 9.18
C THR A 62 22.37 -14.74 9.14
N GLY A 63 22.61 -15.34 7.97
CA GLY A 63 22.73 -16.79 7.79
C GLY A 63 21.42 -17.51 7.47
N ALA A 64 20.35 -16.79 7.09
CA ALA A 64 19.11 -17.42 6.68
C ALA A 64 19.31 -18.26 5.40
N ALA A 65 18.78 -19.48 5.40
CA ALA A 65 18.88 -20.41 4.28
C ALA A 65 17.69 -20.23 3.33
N PHE A 66 17.89 -19.61 2.17
CA PHE A 66 16.83 -19.40 1.20
C PHE A 66 16.60 -20.61 0.31
N ALA A 67 15.33 -20.95 0.11
CA ALA A 67 14.94 -21.80 -1.01
C ALA A 67 15.18 -21.06 -2.34
N ASP A 68 15.28 -21.82 -3.43
CA ASP A 68 15.30 -21.25 -4.77
C ASP A 68 14.02 -20.44 -5.05
N LEU A 69 14.15 -19.44 -5.92
CA LEU A 69 13.00 -18.67 -6.40
C LEU A 69 11.98 -19.61 -7.03
N GLN A 70 10.80 -19.71 -6.41
CA GLN A 70 9.70 -20.55 -6.90
C GLN A 70 9.06 -19.94 -8.14
N ILE A 71 9.04 -18.61 -8.22
CA ILE A 71 8.52 -17.87 -9.37
C ILE A 71 9.67 -17.19 -10.11
N PRO A 72 9.85 -17.46 -11.42
CA PRO A 72 10.85 -16.76 -12.22
C PRO A 72 10.61 -15.26 -12.22
N VAL A 73 11.67 -14.47 -12.00
CA VAL A 73 11.62 -13.00 -12.04
C VAL A 73 11.07 -12.48 -13.38
N LEU A 74 11.24 -13.23 -14.47
CA LEU A 74 10.68 -12.88 -15.77
C LEU A 74 9.13 -12.81 -15.79
N LEU A 75 8.45 -13.44 -14.81
CA LEU A 75 7.00 -13.34 -14.65
C LEU A 75 6.54 -12.09 -13.90
N ALA A 76 7.46 -11.26 -13.40
CA ALA A 76 7.11 -10.01 -12.70
C ALA A 76 6.12 -9.12 -13.46
N PRO A 77 6.23 -8.92 -14.80
CA PRO A 77 5.24 -8.12 -15.54
C PRO A 77 3.84 -8.75 -15.56
N VAL A 78 3.76 -10.09 -15.63
CA VAL A 78 2.47 -10.82 -15.63
C VAL A 78 1.83 -10.72 -14.24
N LEU A 79 2.61 -10.94 -13.18
CA LEU A 79 2.16 -10.76 -11.81
C LEU A 79 1.71 -9.32 -11.57
N PHE A 80 2.43 -8.33 -12.08
CA PHE A 80 2.06 -6.93 -11.94
C PHE A 80 0.69 -6.64 -12.55
N ILE A 81 0.38 -7.17 -13.73
CA ILE A 81 -0.94 -7.01 -14.35
C ILE A 81 -2.03 -7.67 -13.47
N ALA A 82 -1.78 -8.87 -12.98
CA ALA A 82 -2.74 -9.59 -12.12
C ALA A 82 -3.01 -8.82 -10.81
N TYR A 83 -1.95 -8.39 -10.12
CA TYR A 83 -2.06 -7.64 -8.88
C TYR A 83 -2.57 -6.23 -9.08
N PHE A 84 -2.34 -5.60 -10.25
CA PHE A 84 -2.97 -4.34 -10.59
C PHE A 84 -4.50 -4.45 -10.57
N ILE A 85 -5.06 -5.53 -11.11
CA ILE A 85 -6.52 -5.77 -11.11
C ILE A 85 -7.01 -6.00 -9.68
N SER A 86 -6.31 -6.82 -8.90
CA SER A 86 -6.66 -7.09 -7.49
C SER A 86 -6.62 -5.81 -6.64
N ALA A 87 -5.50 -5.09 -6.69
CA ALA A 87 -5.30 -3.83 -5.99
C ALA A 87 -6.32 -2.75 -6.42
N THR A 88 -6.72 -2.73 -7.70
CA THR A 88 -7.77 -1.81 -8.18
C THR A 88 -9.08 -2.03 -7.42
N ALA A 89 -9.52 -3.27 -7.29
CA ALA A 89 -10.78 -3.58 -6.60
C ALA A 89 -10.73 -3.22 -5.09
N GLU A 90 -9.56 -3.33 -4.45
CA GLU A 90 -9.39 -2.88 -3.07
C GLU A 90 -9.33 -1.36 -2.93
N GLU A 91 -8.44 -0.71 -3.70
CA GLU A 91 -8.16 0.72 -3.56
C GLU A 91 -9.29 1.62 -4.05
N ILE A 92 -10.21 1.12 -4.88
CA ILE A 92 -11.48 1.83 -5.16
C ILE A 92 -12.24 2.10 -3.85
N GLY A 93 -12.31 1.12 -2.96
CA GLY A 93 -12.97 1.29 -1.66
C GLY A 93 -12.13 2.09 -0.69
N TRP A 94 -10.85 1.71 -0.52
CA TRP A 94 -10.02 2.33 0.51
C TRP A 94 -9.60 3.75 0.16
N SER A 95 -9.00 3.95 -1.01
CA SER A 95 -8.45 5.24 -1.44
C SER A 95 -9.40 6.07 -2.30
N GLY A 96 -10.32 5.40 -3.00
CA GLY A 96 -11.32 6.05 -3.84
C GLY A 96 -12.54 6.58 -3.07
N TYR A 97 -12.91 5.91 -1.96
CA TYR A 97 -14.11 6.24 -1.20
C TYR A 97 -13.84 6.57 0.26
N ALA A 98 -13.17 5.68 1.01
CA ALA A 98 -13.11 5.77 2.46
C ALA A 98 -12.08 6.79 3.00
N ILE A 99 -10.93 6.94 2.34
CA ILE A 99 -9.81 7.71 2.91
C ILE A 99 -10.13 9.20 3.04
N ASP A 100 -10.76 9.82 2.04
CA ASP A 100 -10.97 11.27 2.01
C ASP A 100 -11.84 11.76 3.20
N PRO A 101 -13.04 11.20 3.45
CA PRO A 101 -13.85 11.57 4.61
C PRO A 101 -13.17 11.28 5.95
N LEU A 102 -12.37 10.21 6.03
CA LEU A 102 -11.62 9.89 7.25
C LEU A 102 -10.51 10.91 7.51
N GLN A 103 -9.83 11.39 6.46
CA GLN A 103 -8.80 12.42 6.58
C GLN A 103 -9.38 13.75 7.04
N GLU A 104 -10.57 14.12 6.58
CA GLU A 104 -11.27 15.33 7.03
C GLU A 104 -11.59 15.28 8.53
N ARG A 105 -11.88 14.09 9.07
CA ARG A 105 -12.26 13.92 10.47
C ARG A 105 -11.08 13.68 11.43
N TRP A 106 -10.05 12.96 10.98
CA TRP A 106 -8.97 12.45 11.85
C TRP A 106 -7.57 12.84 11.39
N GLY A 107 -7.44 13.61 10.30
CA GLY A 107 -6.16 13.91 9.65
C GLY A 107 -5.60 12.71 8.88
N ALA A 108 -4.53 12.94 8.12
CA ALA A 108 -3.92 11.94 7.25
C ALA A 108 -3.38 10.72 8.01
N LEU A 109 -2.63 10.92 9.10
CA LEU A 109 -2.11 9.82 9.90
C LEU A 109 -3.25 9.04 10.58
N GLY A 110 -4.21 9.73 11.22
CA GLY A 110 -5.34 9.09 11.88
C GLY A 110 -6.18 8.24 10.91
N ALA A 111 -6.50 8.79 9.74
CA ALA A 111 -7.19 8.06 8.68
C ALA A 111 -6.40 6.85 8.17
N SER A 112 -5.07 7.00 7.99
CA SER A 112 -4.19 5.91 7.59
C SER A 112 -4.19 4.76 8.59
N LEU A 113 -4.12 5.06 9.88
CA LEU A 113 -4.13 4.07 10.95
C LEU A 113 -5.48 3.37 11.05
N ILE A 114 -6.59 4.10 10.98
CA ILE A 114 -7.94 3.53 11.00
C ILE A 114 -8.12 2.55 9.84
N VAL A 115 -7.84 2.99 8.60
CA VAL A 115 -7.96 2.12 7.43
C VAL A 115 -6.98 0.95 7.52
N GLY A 116 -5.74 1.19 7.95
CA GLY A 116 -4.72 0.16 8.08
C GLY A 116 -5.12 -0.94 9.05
N VAL A 117 -5.69 -0.59 10.21
CA VAL A 117 -6.16 -1.56 11.22
C VAL A 117 -7.34 -2.37 10.69
N VAL A 118 -8.34 -1.71 10.07
CA VAL A 118 -9.48 -2.42 9.45
C VAL A 118 -9.00 -3.38 8.38
N TRP A 119 -8.04 -2.93 7.56
CA TRP A 119 -7.46 -3.72 6.48
C TRP A 119 -6.64 -4.91 7.02
N ALA A 120 -5.90 -4.73 8.12
CA ALA A 120 -5.16 -5.78 8.80
C ALA A 120 -6.08 -6.85 9.43
N VAL A 121 -7.17 -6.43 10.09
CA VAL A 121 -8.18 -7.35 10.64
C VAL A 121 -8.84 -8.17 9.52
N TRP A 122 -9.13 -7.53 8.39
CA TRP A 122 -9.70 -8.20 7.23
C TRP A 122 -8.74 -9.25 6.63
N HIS A 123 -7.45 -8.92 6.55
CA HIS A 123 -6.40 -9.82 6.08
C HIS A 123 -6.00 -10.93 7.06
N MET A 124 -6.37 -10.82 8.32
CA MET A 124 -6.10 -11.87 9.30
C MET A 124 -6.76 -13.20 8.90
N ILE A 125 -7.96 -13.16 8.29
CA ILE A 125 -8.69 -14.37 7.87
C ILE A 125 -7.89 -15.21 6.87
N PRO A 126 -7.44 -14.68 5.71
CA PRO A 126 -6.66 -15.48 4.76
C PRO A 126 -5.32 -15.94 5.34
N TYR A 127 -4.68 -15.14 6.21
CA TYR A 127 -3.42 -15.56 6.83
C TYR A 127 -3.59 -16.77 7.74
N LEU A 128 -4.68 -16.81 8.52
CA LEU A 128 -5.04 -17.95 9.36
C LEU A 128 -5.47 -19.17 8.53
N GLN A 129 -6.20 -18.96 7.43
CA GLN A 129 -6.57 -20.03 6.49
C GLN A 129 -5.36 -20.65 5.79
N ALA A 130 -4.32 -19.86 5.57
CA ALA A 130 -3.03 -20.33 5.07
C ALA A 130 -2.14 -20.96 6.16
N HIS A 131 -2.67 -21.17 7.37
CA HIS A 131 -1.98 -21.80 8.51
C HIS A 131 -0.68 -21.11 8.94
N ASN A 132 -0.57 -19.80 8.74
CA ASN A 132 0.58 -19.04 9.22
C ASN A 132 0.62 -19.02 10.76
N PRO A 133 1.81 -19.07 11.39
CA PRO A 133 1.95 -18.94 12.84
C PRO A 133 1.39 -17.61 13.36
N ALA A 134 0.85 -17.60 14.58
CA ALA A 134 0.24 -16.40 15.17
C ALA A 134 1.20 -15.19 15.20
N GLU A 135 2.48 -15.43 15.52
CA GLU A 135 3.51 -14.38 15.50
C GLU A 135 3.68 -13.77 14.10
N TRP A 136 3.76 -14.61 13.07
CA TRP A 136 3.84 -14.16 11.67
C TRP A 136 2.64 -13.29 11.31
N VAL A 137 1.43 -13.72 11.70
CA VAL A 137 0.18 -12.98 11.44
C VAL A 137 0.21 -11.61 12.12
N VAL A 138 0.66 -11.53 13.38
CA VAL A 138 0.75 -10.26 14.12
C VAL A 138 1.70 -9.30 13.42
N TRP A 139 2.89 -9.75 13.03
CA TRP A 139 3.85 -8.91 12.32
C TRP A 139 3.37 -8.50 10.94
N GLN A 140 2.70 -9.39 10.22
CA GLN A 140 2.11 -9.09 8.92
C GLN A 140 1.00 -8.04 9.05
N CYS A 141 0.14 -8.15 10.07
CA CYS A 141 -0.87 -7.14 10.36
C CYS A 141 -0.23 -5.79 10.73
N ALA A 142 0.84 -5.78 11.52
CA ALA A 142 1.58 -4.57 11.85
C ALA A 142 2.20 -3.91 10.60
N PHE A 143 2.78 -4.72 9.70
CA PHE A 143 3.24 -4.29 8.38
C PHE A 143 2.09 -3.66 7.59
N THR A 144 0.92 -4.29 7.51
CA THR A 144 -0.25 -3.77 6.77
C THR A 144 -0.65 -2.37 7.24
N VAL A 145 -0.62 -2.11 8.55
CA VAL A 145 -0.90 -0.78 9.12
C VAL A 145 0.16 0.24 8.69
N ALA A 146 1.44 -0.10 8.81
CA ALA A 146 2.54 0.79 8.41
C ALA A 146 2.52 1.07 6.90
N ASN A 147 2.25 0.04 6.08
CA ASN A 147 2.14 0.14 4.64
C ASN A 147 0.99 1.08 4.22
N ARG A 148 -0.13 1.06 4.96
CA ARG A 148 -1.24 1.98 4.69
C ARG A 148 -0.84 3.44 4.85
N VAL A 149 0.02 3.77 5.82
CA VAL A 149 0.57 5.13 5.97
C VAL A 149 1.34 5.56 4.71
N LEU A 150 2.14 4.66 4.12
CA LEU A 150 2.87 4.94 2.89
C LEU A 150 1.94 5.11 1.68
N ILE A 151 0.91 4.27 1.55
CA ILE A 151 -0.12 4.39 0.49
C ILE A 151 -0.78 5.77 0.57
N VAL A 152 -1.21 6.20 1.75
CA VAL A 152 -1.90 7.49 1.94
C VAL A 152 -0.95 8.67 1.73
N TRP A 153 0.33 8.54 2.14
CA TRP A 153 1.35 9.53 1.82
C TRP A 153 1.51 9.72 0.31
N LEU A 154 1.64 8.63 -0.44
CA LEU A 154 1.74 8.68 -1.90
C LEU A 154 0.47 9.26 -2.53
N TYR A 155 -0.71 8.82 -2.07
CA TYR A 155 -2.01 9.32 -2.52
C TYR A 155 -2.11 10.85 -2.36
N ASN A 156 -1.80 11.36 -1.16
CA ASN A 156 -1.92 12.79 -0.86
C ASN A 156 -0.93 13.64 -1.66
N ASN A 157 0.29 13.16 -1.89
CA ASN A 157 1.30 13.91 -2.64
C ASN A 157 1.16 13.81 -4.17
N THR A 158 0.25 12.96 -4.66
CA THR A 158 0.01 12.75 -6.10
C THR A 158 -1.36 13.26 -6.56
N GLY A 159 -1.89 14.29 -5.88
CA GLY A 159 -3.18 14.89 -6.24
C GLY A 159 -4.37 13.96 -5.96
N LYS A 160 -4.28 13.16 -4.89
CA LYS A 160 -5.29 12.17 -4.51
C LYS A 160 -5.53 11.15 -5.63
N SER A 161 -4.44 10.66 -6.22
CA SER A 161 -4.46 9.69 -7.31
C SER A 161 -4.72 8.28 -6.77
N ILE A 162 -5.86 7.69 -7.13
CA ILE A 162 -6.16 6.29 -6.82
C ILE A 162 -5.18 5.38 -7.58
N LEU A 163 -4.80 5.75 -8.81
CA LEU A 163 -3.80 5.04 -9.59
C LEU A 163 -2.46 4.93 -8.84
N ALA A 164 -1.99 5.99 -8.16
CA ALA A 164 -0.75 5.93 -7.38
C ALA A 164 -0.83 4.88 -6.25
N ALA A 165 -1.96 4.81 -5.55
CA ALA A 165 -2.21 3.80 -4.52
C ALA A 165 -2.23 2.38 -5.12
N ILE A 166 -2.94 2.18 -6.23
CA ILE A 166 -3.02 0.89 -6.94
C ILE A 166 -1.64 0.42 -7.38
N LEU A 167 -0.85 1.29 -8.02
CA LEU A 167 0.48 0.93 -8.52
C LEU A 167 1.43 0.50 -7.40
N PHE A 168 1.40 1.21 -6.27
CA PHE A 168 2.23 0.89 -5.11
C PHE A 168 1.78 -0.40 -4.43
N HIS A 169 0.47 -0.59 -4.25
CA HIS A 169 -0.12 -1.81 -3.70
C HIS A 169 0.21 -3.03 -4.58
N ALA A 170 -0.01 -2.94 -5.89
CA ALA A 170 0.33 -4.01 -6.82
C ALA A 170 1.83 -4.33 -6.82
N MET A 171 2.69 -3.32 -6.68
CA MET A 171 4.13 -3.53 -6.59
C MET A 171 4.53 -4.28 -5.31
N TYR A 172 3.88 -3.98 -4.18
CA TYR A 172 4.04 -4.77 -2.96
C TYR A 172 3.70 -6.24 -3.20
N ASP A 173 2.54 -6.54 -3.80
CA ASP A 173 2.12 -7.92 -4.04
C ASP A 173 3.06 -8.67 -4.99
N VAL A 174 3.60 -7.99 -6.02
CA VAL A 174 4.64 -8.55 -6.90
C VAL A 174 5.90 -8.89 -6.11
N CYS A 175 6.39 -7.95 -5.29
CA CYS A 175 7.59 -8.18 -4.48
C CYS A 175 7.41 -9.34 -3.52
N TRP A 176 6.27 -9.37 -2.83
CA TRP A 176 5.92 -10.45 -1.92
C TRP A 176 5.86 -11.79 -2.67
N SER A 177 5.22 -11.86 -3.83
CA SER A 177 5.04 -13.12 -4.56
C SER A 177 6.32 -13.66 -5.21
N LEU A 178 7.21 -12.77 -5.64
CA LEU A 178 8.54 -13.16 -6.13
C LEU A 178 9.49 -13.55 -5.01
N TYR A 179 9.16 -13.21 -3.77
CA TYR A 179 9.98 -13.55 -2.62
C TYR A 179 9.91 -15.06 -2.34
N PRO A 180 10.99 -15.70 -1.85
CA PRO A 180 10.99 -17.14 -1.53
C PRO A 180 10.10 -17.46 -0.31
N ASN A 181 8.77 -17.48 -0.49
CA ASN A 181 7.81 -17.58 0.62
C ASN A 181 7.41 -19.01 0.99
N TYR A 182 7.51 -19.97 0.06
CA TYR A 182 7.01 -21.34 0.24
C TYR A 182 8.13 -22.32 0.64
N GLY A 183 8.79 -22.05 1.78
CA GLY A 183 9.92 -22.86 2.28
C GLY A 183 10.94 -22.11 3.17
N SER A 184 10.58 -20.93 3.68
CA SER A 184 11.41 -19.89 4.33
C SER A 184 12.25 -19.06 3.32
N ASN A 185 12.20 -17.72 3.34
CA ASN A 185 12.35 -16.82 4.48
C ASN A 185 11.75 -15.40 4.28
N TYR A 186 10.46 -15.23 3.95
CA TYR A 186 9.85 -13.91 4.17
C TYR A 186 9.60 -13.71 5.66
N ASP A 187 10.16 -12.64 6.23
CA ASP A 187 10.02 -12.33 7.64
C ASP A 187 9.24 -11.01 7.80
N PRO A 188 7.92 -11.10 8.08
CA PRO A 188 7.09 -9.91 8.22
C PRO A 188 7.52 -9.00 9.37
N ALA A 189 8.27 -9.50 10.36
CA ALA A 189 8.79 -8.65 11.43
C ALA A 189 9.87 -7.70 10.89
N ILE A 190 10.78 -8.21 10.06
CA ILE A 190 11.81 -7.41 9.41
C ILE A 190 11.17 -6.44 8.41
N THR A 191 10.26 -6.93 7.57
CA THR A 191 9.53 -6.08 6.62
C THR A 191 8.77 -4.97 7.34
N PHE A 192 8.12 -5.29 8.47
CA PHE A 192 7.44 -4.32 9.32
C PHE A 192 8.43 -3.27 9.85
N VAL A 193 9.55 -3.67 10.43
CA VAL A 193 10.54 -2.73 10.99
C VAL A 193 11.07 -1.77 9.92
N LEU A 194 11.42 -2.28 8.74
CA LEU A 194 11.87 -1.46 7.61
C LEU A 194 10.77 -0.48 7.16
N THR A 195 9.56 -0.99 6.96
CA THR A 195 8.41 -0.19 6.49
C THR A 195 8.00 0.86 7.52
N ALA A 196 7.97 0.50 8.80
CA ALA A 196 7.67 1.41 9.90
C ALA A 196 8.74 2.50 10.02
N THR A 197 10.01 2.17 9.81
CA THR A 197 11.09 3.16 9.78
C THR A 197 10.89 4.17 8.67
N VAL A 198 10.53 3.73 7.46
CA VAL A 198 10.19 4.64 6.35
C VAL A 198 8.96 5.47 6.69
N ALA A 199 7.90 4.85 7.23
CA ALA A 199 6.67 5.55 7.61
C ALA A 199 6.92 6.63 8.68
N LEU A 200 7.73 6.33 9.70
CA LEU A 200 8.14 7.29 10.72
C LEU A 200 8.97 8.43 10.11
N GLY A 201 9.88 8.11 9.19
CA GLY A 201 10.62 9.11 8.42
C GLY A 201 9.68 10.01 7.61
N VAL A 202 8.67 9.45 6.96
CA VAL A 202 7.63 10.18 6.23
C VAL A 202 6.82 11.08 7.17
N ILE A 203 6.39 10.57 8.32
CA ILE A 203 5.64 11.35 9.32
C ILE A 203 6.48 12.52 9.83
N PHE A 204 7.77 12.30 10.09
CA PHE A 204 8.70 13.34 10.50
C PHE A 204 8.88 14.40 9.41
N LEU A 205 9.14 13.97 8.17
CA LEU A 205 9.46 14.83 7.05
C LEU A 205 8.25 15.57 6.48
N TRP A 206 7.06 14.97 6.38
CA TRP A 206 5.86 15.56 5.76
C TRP A 206 4.76 15.99 6.76
N GLY A 207 4.95 15.67 8.04
CA GLY A 207 4.02 16.01 9.13
C GLY A 207 2.77 15.12 9.17
N PRO A 208 2.27 14.76 10.38
CA PRO A 208 1.20 13.77 10.53
C PRO A 208 -0.19 14.25 10.08
N ALA A 209 -0.43 15.56 10.03
CA ALA A 209 -1.77 16.10 9.75
C ALA A 209 -2.23 15.88 8.31
N THR A 210 -1.33 16.06 7.33
CA THR A 210 -1.66 15.93 5.91
C THR A 210 -0.77 14.94 5.16
N LEU A 211 0.40 14.59 5.73
CA LEU A 211 1.46 13.86 5.03
C LEU A 211 1.90 14.54 3.72
N THR A 212 1.75 15.87 3.58
CA THR A 212 2.15 16.63 2.37
C THR A 212 3.09 17.80 2.63
N ARG A 213 3.17 18.30 3.86
CA ARG A 213 3.97 19.49 4.19
C ARG A 213 5.40 19.10 4.49
N TYR A 214 6.25 19.11 3.49
CA TYR A 214 7.67 18.82 3.68
C TYR A 214 8.34 19.85 4.60
N ARG A 215 8.91 19.38 5.72
CA ARG A 215 9.41 20.16 6.85
C ARG A 215 10.49 21.17 6.47
N PHE A 216 11.30 20.85 5.45
CA PHE A 216 12.43 21.68 5.02
C PHE A 216 12.17 22.44 3.72
N SER A 217 10.93 22.45 3.21
CA SER A 217 10.59 23.35 2.11
C SER A 217 10.69 24.79 2.60
N ARG A 218 11.53 25.60 1.94
CA ARG A 218 11.62 27.04 2.23
C ARG A 218 10.22 27.65 2.12
N MET A 219 9.81 28.39 3.13
CA MET A 219 8.62 29.22 2.99
C MET A 219 8.89 30.24 1.88
N PRO A 220 7.92 30.50 0.98
CA PRO A 220 8.04 31.62 0.05
C PRO A 220 8.24 32.90 0.88
N GLY A 221 9.43 33.50 0.84
CA GLY A 221 9.75 34.74 1.57
C GLY A 221 10.94 34.72 2.53
N GLN A 222 11.81 33.70 2.51
CA GLN A 222 13.16 33.77 3.10
C GLN A 222 14.25 33.77 2.02
#